data_AF-A0A1I2P2B6-F1
#
_entry.id   AF-A0A1I2P2B6-F1
#
_cell.length_a   1.000
_cell.length_b   1.000
_cell.length_c   1.000
_cell.angle_alpha   90.00
_cell.angle_beta   90.00
_cell.angle_gamma   90.00
#
_symmetry.space_group_name_H-M   'P 1'
#
loop_
_entity.id
_entity.type
_entity.pdbx_description
1 polymer ?
#
loop_
_entity_poly.entity_id
_entity_poly.type
_entity_poly.pdbx_seq_one_letter_code
_entity_poly.pdbx_strand_id
1 'polypeptide(L)' 'MKIQSLKLVYFSPTGTTKTIIEGIARGINRSPVETIDITKPEVRKQQLQTLENELLIIGMPVYVGRAPIIQLRRRGC' A
#
# COMPACT_ATOMS: atom_id res chain seq x y z
N MET A 1 -6.57 -7.50 19.69
CA MET A 1 -5.94 -6.51 18.79
C MET A 1 -6.92 -5.37 18.58
N LYS A 2 -6.51 -4.10 18.83
CA LYS A 2 -7.39 -2.92 18.69
C LYS A 2 -6.88 -2.05 17.55
N ILE A 3 -7.47 -2.19 16.36
CA ILE A 3 -7.09 -1.41 15.17
C ILE A 3 -7.63 0.02 15.33
N GLN A 4 -6.74 1.01 15.20
CA GLN A 4 -7.05 2.42 15.38
C GLN A 4 -7.12 3.18 14.06
N SER A 5 -6.28 2.85 13.07
CA SER A 5 -6.23 3.48 11.75
C SER A 5 -5.96 2.46 10.65
N LEU A 6 -6.20 2.87 9.40
CA LEU A 6 -5.82 2.11 8.20
C LEU A 6 -4.74 2.87 7.43
N LYS A 7 -3.76 2.12 6.92
CA LYS A 7 -2.80 2.62 5.93
C LYS A 7 -2.83 1.76 4.69
N LEU A 8 -3.17 2.36 3.56
CA LEU A 8 -3.34 1.69 2.28
C LEU A 8 -2.12 1.98 1.42
N VAL A 9 -1.37 0.96 1.04
CA VAL A 9 -0.22 1.07 0.14
C VAL A 9 -0.52 0.29 -1.12
N TYR A 10 -0.46 0.94 -2.30
CA TYR A 10 -0.69 0.22 -3.55
C TYR A 10 0.22 0.62 -4.69
N PHE A 11 0.52 -0.37 -5.52
CA PHE A 11 0.98 -0.17 -6.89
C PHE A 11 -0.20 -0.49 -7.83
N SER A 12 -0.66 0.49 -8.61
CA SER A 12 -1.88 0.34 -9.41
C SER A 12 -1.80 1.08 -10.76
N PRO A 13 -0.97 0.64 -11.72
CA PRO A 13 -0.79 1.34 -12.99
C PRO A 13 -2.08 1.55 -13.80
N THR A 14 -3.02 0.61 -13.72
CA THR A 14 -4.32 0.67 -14.43
C THR A 14 -5.51 0.96 -13.50
N GLY A 15 -5.26 1.33 -12.24
CA GLY A 15 -6.33 1.68 -11.29
C GLY A 15 -7.05 0.53 -10.58
N THR A 16 -7.04 -0.71 -11.11
CA THR A 16 -7.79 -1.83 -10.52
C THR A 16 -7.40 -2.15 -9.08
N THR A 17 -6.10 -2.21 -8.78
CA THR A 17 -5.61 -2.51 -7.42
C THR A 17 -6.03 -1.42 -6.42
N LYS A 18 -5.97 -0.14 -6.82
CA LYS A 18 -6.46 0.99 -6.02
C LYS A 18 -7.94 0.81 -5.67
N THR A 19 -8.79 0.55 -6.67
CA THR A 19 -10.23 0.36 -6.47
C THR A 19 -10.54 -0.78 -5.49
N ILE A 20 -9.80 -1.89 -5.59
CA ILE A 20 -9.96 -3.04 -4.70
C ILE A 20 -9.58 -2.66 -3.26
N ILE A 21 -8.41 -2.05 -3.03
CA ILE A 21 -7.98 -1.70 -1.67
C ILE A 21 -8.90 -0.65 -1.04
N GLU A 22 -9.36 0.34 -1.81
CA GLU A 22 -10.35 1.31 -1.32
C GLU A 22 -11.68 0.61 -0.96
N GLY A 23 -12.08 -0.41 -1.73
CA GLY A 23 -13.22 -1.26 -1.41
C GLY A 23 -13.06 -2.03 -0.10
N ILE A 24 -11.87 -2.62 0.11
CA ILE A 24 -11.53 -3.32 1.36
C ILE A 24 -11.57 -2.34 2.54
N ALA A 25 -10.96 -1.16 2.40
CA ALA A 25 -10.95 -0.13 3.45
C ALA A 25 -12.37 0.35 3.80
N ARG A 26 -13.23 0.53 2.79
CA ARG A 26 -14.66 0.82 3.00
C ARG A 26 -15.37 -0.30 3.76
N GLY A 27 -15.10 -1.56 3.41
CA GLY A 27 -15.66 -2.72 4.11
C GLY A 27 -15.21 -2.83 5.58
N ILE A 28 -13.97 -2.43 5.87
CA ILE A 28 -13.44 -2.38 7.25
C ILE A 28 -14.07 -1.21 8.03
N ASN A 29 -14.48 -0.14 7.34
CA ASN A 29 -15.17 1.02 7.90
C ASN A 29 -14.47 1.61 9.14
N ARG A 30 -13.15 1.79 9.04
CA ARG A 30 -12.30 2.35 10.11
C ARG A 30 -11.62 3.62 9.64
N SER A 31 -11.59 4.63 10.50
CA SER A 31 -10.91 5.90 10.28
C SER A 31 -9.87 6.16 11.39
N PRO A 32 -8.80 6.92 11.10
CA PRO A 32 -8.45 7.53 9.81
C PRO A 32 -7.92 6.53 8.78
N VAL A 33 -7.96 6.90 7.50
CA VAL A 33 -7.42 6.13 6.37
C VAL A 33 -6.36 6.97 5.66
N GLU A 34 -5.11 6.52 5.70
CA GLU A 34 -4.01 7.10 4.92
C GLU A 34 -3.80 6.27 3.64
N THR A 35 -3.49 6.93 2.52
CA THR A 35 -3.26 6.25 1.24
C THR A 35 -1.93 6.65 0.62
N ILE A 36 -1.14 5.65 0.24
CA ILE A 36 0.19 5.79 -0.36
C ILE A 36 0.20 5.08 -1.73
N ASP A 37 0.25 5.89 -2.79
CA ASP A 37 0.37 5.42 -4.17
C ASP A 37 1.84 5.27 -4.57
N ILE A 38 2.34 4.04 -4.48
CA ILE A 38 3.72 3.70 -4.89
C ILE A 38 3.84 3.48 -6.40
N THR A 39 2.78 3.70 -7.18
CA THR A 39 2.89 3.78 -8.66
C THR A 39 3.82 4.93 -9.05
N LYS A 40 3.81 6.03 -8.30
CA LYS A 40 4.69 7.20 -8.48
C LYS A 40 6.12 6.92 -8.01
N PRO A 41 7.15 7.04 -8.88
CA PRO A 41 8.54 6.75 -8.51
C PRO A 41 9.06 7.55 -7.32
N GLU A 42 8.64 8.82 -7.18
CA GLU A 42 9.10 9.71 -6.10
C GLU A 42 8.67 9.21 -4.70
N VAL A 43 7.46 8.64 -4.61
CA VAL A 43 6.91 8.11 -3.35
C VAL A 43 7.72 6.90 -2.87
N ARG A 44 8.30 6.12 -3.79
CA ARG A 44 9.12 4.94 -3.46
C ARG A 44 10.44 5.28 -2.75
N LYS A 45 10.89 6.53 -2.84
CA LYS A 45 12.11 7.01 -2.16
C LYS A 45 11.89 7.23 -0.66
N GLN A 46 10.64 7.43 -0.25
CA GLN A 46 10.26 7.64 1.14
C GLN A 46 10.20 6.31 1.90
N GLN A 47 10.64 6.31 3.15
CA GLN A 47 10.53 5.14 4.00
C GLN A 47 9.08 5.03 4.50
N LEU A 48 8.49 3.83 4.37
CA LEU A 48 7.18 3.56 4.92
C LEU A 48 7.25 3.63 6.45
N GLN A 49 6.43 4.50 7.03
CA GLN A 49 6.25 4.62 8.47
C GLN A 49 4.93 3.97 8.85
N THR A 50 4.96 3.11 9.88
CA THR A 50 3.79 2.37 10.39
C THR A 50 3.62 2.64 11.88
N LEU A 51 2.37 2.59 12.35
CA LEU A 51 2.04 2.73 13.78
C LEU A 51 1.65 1.38 14.39
N GLU A 52 1.83 1.22 15.70
CA GLU A 52 1.56 -0.04 16.42
C GLU A 52 0.11 -0.53 16.27
N ASN A 53 -0.86 0.41 16.27
CA ASN A 53 -2.30 0.10 16.18
C ASN A 53 -2.87 0.38 14.78
N GLU A 54 -2.04 0.38 13.75
CA GLU A 54 -2.45 0.62 12.36
C GLU A 54 -2.57 -0.69 11.58
N LEU A 55 -3.66 -0.84 10.83
CA LEU A 55 -3.78 -1.93 9.88
C LEU A 55 -3.20 -1.50 8.52
N LEU A 56 -2.07 -2.09 8.16
CA LEU A 56 -1.44 -1.90 6.86
C LEU A 56 -2.06 -2.84 5.82
N ILE A 57 -2.58 -2.28 4.73
CA ILE A 57 -3.12 -3.02 3.59
C ILE A 57 -2.25 -2.75 2.38
N ILE A 58 -1.60 -3.78 1.85
CA ILE A 58 -0.73 -3.68 0.68
C ILE A 58 -1.39 -4.39 -0.50
N GLY A 59 -1.44 -3.75 -1.66
CA GLY A 59 -1.92 -4.38 -2.87
C GLY A 59 -1.07 -4.07 -4.08
N MET A 60 -0.91 -5.10 -4.90
CA MET A 60 -0.10 -5.08 -6.11
C MET A 60 -0.73 -6.02 -7.14
N PRO A 61 -0.71 -5.66 -8.43
CA PRO A 61 -1.10 -6.57 -9.50
C PRO A 61 -0.10 -7.72 -9.60
N VAL A 62 -0.50 -8.79 -10.28
CA VAL A 62 0.41 -9.87 -10.69
C VAL A 62 0.79 -9.66 -12.15
N TYR A 63 2.09 -9.68 -12.44
CA TYR A 63 2.63 -9.64 -13.80
C TYR A 63 3.39 -10.95 -14.08
N VAL A 64 2.96 -11.67 -15.11
CA VAL A 64 3.58 -12.94 -15.54
C VAL A 64 3.81 -13.90 -14.36
N GLY A 65 2.79 -14.04 -13.50
CA GLY A 65 2.82 -14.93 -12.34
C GLY A 65 3.62 -14.44 -11.13
N ARG A 66 4.07 -13.18 -11.09
CA ARG A 66 4.84 -12.62 -9.98
C ARG A 66 4.33 -11.26 -9.53
N ALA A 67 4.58 -10.93 -8.27
CA ALA A 67 4.51 -9.54 -7.82
C ALA A 67 5.52 -8.66 -8.60
N PRO A 68 5.17 -7.40 -8.90
CA PRO A 68 6.07 -6.50 -9.59
C PRO A 68 7.33 -6.27 -8.76
N ILE A 69 8.50 -6.42 -9.39
CA ILE A 69 9.77 -5.96 -8.83
C ILE A 69 9.78 -4.43 -8.98
N ILE A 70 9.21 -3.76 -7.99
CA ILE A 70 9.37 -2.31 -7.84
C ILE A 70 10.81 -2.03 -7.41
N GLN A 71 11.43 -0.98 -7.96
CA GLN A 71 12.78 -0.56 -7.55
C GLN A 71 12.77 -0.22 -6.05
N LEU A 72 13.15 -1.20 -5.23
CA LEU A 72 13.45 -1.01 -3.83
C LEU A 72 14.83 -0.38 -3.73
N ARG A 73 14.95 0.69 -2.94
CA ARG A 73 16.26 1.24 -2.58
C ARG A 73 17.07 0.11 -1.95
N ARG A 74 18.10 -0.37 -2.64
CA ARG A 74 19.11 -1.24 -2.03
C ARG A 74 19.75 -0.44 -0.91
N ARG A 75 19.51 -0.81 0.34
CA ARG A 75 20.38 -0.36 1.42
C ARG A 75 21.76 -0.94 1.06
N GLY A 76 22.74 -0.07 0.83
CA GLY A 76 24.12 -0.50 0.61
C GLY A 76 24.52 -1.44 1.75
N CYS A 77 25.22 -2.51 1.38
CA CYS A 77 25.93 -3.36 2.33
C CYS A 77 26.96 -2.51 3.10
#